data_AF-A0A150S4Y7-F1
#
_entry.id   AF-A0A150S4Y7-F1
#
_cell.length_a   1.000
_cell.length_b   1.000
_cell.length_c   1.000
_cell.angle_alpha   90.00
_cell.angle_beta   90.00
_cell.angle_gamma   90.00
#
_symmetry.space_group_name_H-M   'P 1'
#
loop_
_entity.id
_entity.type
_entity.pdbx_description
1 polymer ?
#
loop_
_entity_poly.entity_id
_entity_poly.type
_entity_poly.pdbx_seq_one_letter_code
_entity_poly.pdbx_strand_id
1 'polypeptide(L)'
;MAGSPDAGAGPHLDGLEGTLREALERSLADRLSGQAGAELNLDNAFWGAPAPRDLGEALTRLGPTGVNVVVRIFERLRDIDPALGLCRQIRYLRNVWHGGSAGFKVVYAEPAAMRELLDGQLAGAGGRRMARDTILGGIEHQRGALLGALPGSVALLLRGGEPLDADTWREVHRPGHEAVHVCVGKREPRLPELDDIHLDWKSPVVGVNEASRRCRYGLLISVVHWTQARFGLGKPVFPLQ
;
A
#
# COMPACT_ATOMS: atom_id res chain seq x y z
N MET A 1 -37.42 -17.53 -9.73
CA MET A 1 -36.04 -17.96 -9.46
C MET A 1 -35.12 -17.20 -10.41
N ALA A 2 -34.59 -16.07 -9.98
CA ALA A 2 -33.60 -15.31 -10.74
C ALA A 2 -32.23 -15.66 -10.12
N GLY A 3 -31.42 -16.41 -10.86
CA GLY A 3 -30.03 -16.64 -10.48
C GLY A 3 -29.31 -15.31 -10.44
N SER A 4 -28.59 -15.05 -9.35
CA SER A 4 -27.66 -13.93 -9.28
C SER A 4 -26.67 -14.04 -10.43
N PRO A 5 -26.36 -12.96 -11.17
CA PRO A 5 -25.34 -12.97 -12.22
C PRO A 5 -23.94 -13.36 -11.69
N ASP A 6 -23.76 -13.45 -10.37
CA ASP A 6 -22.50 -13.77 -9.68
C ASP A 6 -22.29 -15.26 -9.36
N ALA A 7 -23.14 -16.16 -9.83
CA ALA A 7 -22.97 -17.60 -9.61
C ALA A 7 -21.99 -18.21 -10.63
N GLY A 8 -20.68 -17.95 -10.51
CA GLY A 8 -19.67 -18.83 -11.12
C GLY A 8 -18.38 -18.22 -11.67
N ALA A 9 -18.21 -16.90 -11.70
CA ALA A 9 -16.94 -16.29 -12.09
C ALA A 9 -16.15 -15.90 -10.84
N GLY A 10 -15.38 -16.85 -10.28
CA GLY A 10 -14.31 -16.48 -9.35
C GLY A 10 -13.31 -15.55 -10.06
N PRO A 11 -12.56 -14.70 -9.34
CA PRO A 11 -11.59 -13.81 -9.96
C PRO A 11 -10.58 -14.62 -10.78
N HIS A 12 -10.52 -14.39 -12.09
CA HIS A 12 -9.61 -15.09 -12.99
C HIS A 12 -8.17 -14.61 -12.76
N LEU A 13 -7.42 -15.36 -11.94
CA LEU A 13 -6.02 -15.07 -11.65
C LEU A 13 -5.09 -15.32 -12.85
N ASP A 14 -5.56 -16.01 -13.88
CA ASP A 14 -4.74 -16.43 -15.04
C ASP A 14 -4.23 -15.26 -15.89
N GLY A 15 -4.78 -14.06 -15.71
CA GLY A 15 -4.29 -12.82 -16.33
C GLY A 15 -3.30 -12.01 -15.48
N LEU A 16 -3.03 -12.44 -14.24
CA LEU A 16 -2.12 -11.71 -13.34
C LEU A 16 -0.66 -12.02 -13.67
N GLU A 17 0.19 -11.00 -13.52
CA GLU A 17 1.64 -11.17 -13.62
C GLU A 17 2.15 -12.18 -12.57
N GLY A 18 3.17 -12.97 -12.90
CA GLY A 18 3.63 -14.10 -12.10
C GLY A 18 3.98 -13.72 -10.66
N THR A 19 4.71 -12.62 -10.45
CA THR A 19 5.11 -12.15 -9.10
C THR A 19 3.89 -11.76 -8.26
N LEU A 20 2.92 -11.07 -8.86
CA LEU A 20 1.66 -10.73 -8.21
C LEU A 20 0.86 -11.99 -7.85
N ARG A 21 0.67 -12.89 -8.82
CA ARG A 21 -0.05 -14.15 -8.62
C ARG A 21 0.58 -14.95 -7.48
N GLU A 22 1.90 -15.12 -7.52
CA GLU A 22 2.65 -15.83 -6.49
C GLU A 22 2.47 -15.21 -5.11
N ALA A 23 2.55 -13.88 -4.97
CA ALA A 23 2.37 -13.21 -3.68
C ALA A 23 0.95 -13.40 -3.11
N LEU A 24 -0.07 -13.31 -3.96
CA LEU A 24 -1.46 -13.50 -3.58
C LEU A 24 -1.75 -14.95 -3.19
N GLU A 25 -1.39 -15.90 -4.07
CA GLU A 25 -1.61 -17.34 -3.86
C GLU A 25 -0.83 -17.86 -2.66
N ARG A 26 0.44 -17.47 -2.51
CA ARG A 26 1.26 -17.84 -1.35
C ARG A 26 0.64 -17.33 -0.05
N SER A 27 0.16 -16.08 -0.04
CA SER A 27 -0.45 -15.51 1.17
C SER A 27 -1.68 -16.29 1.62
N LEU A 28 -2.53 -16.72 0.68
CA LEU A 28 -3.72 -17.52 0.95
C LEU A 28 -3.40 -18.97 1.30
N ALA A 29 -2.52 -19.63 0.54
CA ALA A 29 -2.15 -21.02 0.74
C ALA A 29 -1.45 -21.24 2.09
N ASP A 30 -0.54 -20.33 2.47
CA ASP A 30 0.15 -20.40 3.75
C ASP A 30 -0.81 -20.16 4.93
N ARG A 31 -1.79 -19.25 4.77
CA ARG A 31 -2.85 -19.05 5.77
C ARG A 31 -3.73 -20.28 5.94
N LEU A 32 -4.17 -20.88 4.83
CA LEU A 32 -5.02 -22.08 4.81
C LEU A 32 -4.32 -23.29 5.45
N SER A 33 -3.01 -23.42 5.24
CA SER A 33 -2.21 -24.52 5.80
C SER A 33 -1.70 -24.24 7.23
N GLY A 34 -2.00 -23.08 7.81
CA GLY A 34 -1.59 -22.73 9.17
C GLY A 34 -0.09 -22.52 9.33
N GLN A 35 0.60 -22.05 8.27
CA GLN A 35 2.03 -21.75 8.34
C GLN A 35 2.32 -20.66 9.38
N ALA A 36 3.43 -20.82 10.09
CA ALA A 36 3.88 -19.84 11.07
C ALA A 36 4.17 -18.49 10.41
N GLY A 37 3.66 -17.40 10.98
CA GLY A 37 3.81 -16.03 10.48
C GLY A 37 2.80 -15.64 9.39
N ALA A 38 1.97 -16.58 8.93
CA ALA A 38 0.90 -16.33 7.95
C ALA A 38 -0.44 -16.00 8.61
N GLU A 39 -0.49 -15.85 9.94
CA GLU A 39 -1.75 -15.81 10.71
C GLU A 39 -2.62 -14.59 10.43
N LEU A 40 -2.07 -13.56 9.80
CA LEU A 40 -2.77 -12.35 9.42
C LEU A 40 -2.87 -12.19 7.91
N ASN A 41 -2.51 -13.21 7.12
CA ASN A 41 -2.48 -13.11 5.67
C ASN A 41 -3.90 -13.05 5.08
N LEU A 42 -4.12 -12.05 4.22
CA LEU A 42 -5.40 -11.67 3.61
C LEU A 42 -6.61 -11.88 4.52
N ASP A 43 -6.52 -11.34 5.74
CA ASP A 43 -7.47 -11.57 6.83
C ASP A 43 -8.93 -11.31 6.42
N ASN A 44 -9.17 -10.36 5.51
CA ASN A 44 -10.49 -10.09 4.94
C ASN A 44 -11.16 -11.33 4.32
N ALA A 45 -10.40 -12.22 3.68
CA ALA A 45 -10.91 -13.46 3.10
C ALA A 45 -11.32 -14.51 4.16
N PHE A 46 -10.86 -14.32 5.39
CA PHE A 46 -11.08 -15.21 6.53
C PHE A 46 -12.05 -14.61 7.57
N TRP A 47 -12.60 -13.43 7.30
CA TRP A 47 -13.67 -12.85 8.10
C TRP A 47 -14.94 -13.72 7.97
N GLY A 48 -15.50 -14.11 9.12
CA GLY A 48 -16.67 -14.99 9.20
C GLY A 48 -16.32 -16.46 9.47
N ALA A 49 -17.33 -17.22 9.90
CA ALA A 49 -17.21 -18.64 10.20
C ALA A 49 -18.16 -19.46 9.31
N PRO A 50 -17.74 -20.63 8.80
CA PRO A 50 -16.41 -21.22 8.93
C PRO A 50 -15.36 -20.52 8.05
N ALA A 51 -14.06 -20.76 8.31
CA ALA A 51 -12.96 -20.35 7.43
C ALA A 51 -13.13 -20.92 6.01
N PRO A 52 -12.58 -20.26 4.97
CA PRO A 52 -12.62 -20.78 3.61
C PRO A 52 -11.97 -22.17 3.53
N ARG A 53 -12.55 -23.06 2.73
CA ARG A 53 -12.10 -24.46 2.64
C ARG A 53 -10.89 -24.65 1.74
N ASP A 54 -10.76 -23.79 0.73
CA ASP A 54 -9.71 -23.84 -0.28
C ASP A 54 -9.36 -22.45 -0.80
N LEU A 55 -8.35 -22.40 -1.68
CA LEU A 55 -7.86 -21.18 -2.30
C LEU A 55 -8.94 -20.45 -3.11
N GLY A 56 -9.78 -21.21 -3.84
CA GLY A 56 -10.83 -20.64 -4.69
C GLY A 56 -11.91 -19.95 -3.85
N GLU A 57 -12.31 -20.57 -2.74
CA GLU A 57 -13.24 -19.97 -1.79
C GLU A 57 -12.63 -18.72 -1.12
N ALA A 58 -11.36 -18.76 -0.73
CA ALA A 58 -10.70 -17.61 -0.13
C ALA A 58 -10.60 -16.42 -1.10
N LEU A 59 -10.28 -16.67 -2.38
CA LEU A 59 -10.28 -15.65 -3.43
C LEU A 59 -11.68 -15.07 -3.68
N THR A 60 -12.70 -15.93 -3.68
CA THR A 60 -14.11 -15.51 -3.82
C THR A 60 -14.51 -14.59 -2.66
N ARG A 61 -14.11 -14.94 -1.43
CA ARG A 61 -14.38 -14.13 -0.22
C ARG A 61 -13.60 -12.81 -0.19
N LEU A 62 -12.36 -12.78 -0.68
CA LEU A 62 -11.61 -11.53 -0.86
C LEU A 62 -12.36 -10.58 -1.80
N GLY A 63 -13.03 -11.14 -2.79
CA GLY A 63 -13.91 -10.45 -3.71
C GLY A 63 -13.17 -9.60 -4.75
N PRO A 64 -13.89 -9.17 -5.80
CA PRO A 64 -13.31 -8.43 -6.92
C PRO A 64 -12.67 -7.11 -6.50
N THR A 65 -13.25 -6.37 -5.56
CA THR A 65 -12.68 -5.12 -5.05
C THR A 65 -11.31 -5.33 -4.42
N GLY A 66 -11.17 -6.36 -3.57
CA GLY A 66 -9.91 -6.66 -2.90
C GLY A 66 -8.82 -7.04 -3.91
N VAL A 67 -9.16 -7.92 -4.86
CA VAL A 67 -8.25 -8.32 -5.94
C VAL A 67 -7.84 -7.10 -6.78
N ASN A 68 -8.79 -6.27 -7.21
CA ASN A 68 -8.50 -5.09 -8.04
C ASN A 68 -7.59 -4.06 -7.35
N VAL A 69 -7.71 -3.88 -6.03
CA VAL A 69 -6.78 -3.04 -5.25
C VAL A 69 -5.36 -3.59 -5.35
N VAL A 70 -5.18 -4.90 -5.13
CA VAL A 70 -3.86 -5.55 -5.20
C VAL A 70 -3.28 -5.43 -6.61
N VAL A 71 -4.06 -5.76 -7.65
CA VAL A 71 -3.63 -5.66 -9.06
C VAL A 71 -3.14 -4.25 -9.38
N ARG A 72 -3.95 -3.24 -9.07
CA ARG A 72 -3.66 -1.83 -9.40
C ARG A 72 -2.39 -1.31 -8.72
N ILE A 73 -2.13 -1.76 -7.49
CA ILE A 73 -0.88 -1.43 -6.79
C ILE A 73 0.32 -2.10 -7.47
N PHE A 74 0.23 -3.39 -7.79
CA PHE A 74 1.33 -4.11 -8.46
C PHE A 74 1.64 -3.54 -9.85
N GLU A 75 0.63 -3.16 -10.62
CA GLU A 75 0.83 -2.47 -11.91
C GLU A 75 1.60 -1.16 -11.75
N ARG A 76 1.27 -0.36 -10.73
CA ARG A 76 2.00 0.87 -10.42
C ARG A 76 3.43 0.61 -9.98
N LEU A 77 3.65 -0.39 -9.12
CA LEU A 77 4.99 -0.79 -8.71
C LEU A 77 5.83 -1.24 -9.91
N ARG A 78 5.24 -1.97 -10.86
CA ARG A 78 5.89 -2.35 -12.13
C ARG A 78 6.24 -1.13 -12.98
N ASP A 79 5.35 -0.15 -13.08
CA ASP A 79 5.64 1.06 -13.86
C ASP A 79 6.79 1.89 -13.25
N ILE A 80 6.98 1.81 -11.93
CA ILE A 80 8.08 2.44 -11.19
C ILE A 80 9.37 1.62 -11.34
N ASP A 81 9.28 0.30 -11.13
CA ASP A 81 10.37 -0.66 -11.19
C ASP A 81 10.03 -1.83 -12.14
N PRO A 82 10.31 -1.68 -13.46
CA PRO A 82 10.00 -2.71 -14.44
C PRO A 82 10.76 -4.03 -14.23
N ALA A 83 11.86 -4.00 -13.47
CA ALA A 83 12.60 -5.21 -13.12
C ALA A 83 11.92 -6.02 -12.01
N LEU A 84 10.81 -5.52 -11.44
CA LEU A 84 10.00 -6.14 -10.39
C LEU A 84 10.76 -6.37 -9.09
N GLY A 85 11.86 -5.66 -8.84
CA GLY A 85 12.63 -5.73 -7.61
C GLY A 85 11.77 -5.41 -6.39
N LEU A 86 10.97 -4.34 -6.43
CA LEU A 86 10.03 -3.96 -5.37
C LEU A 86 8.99 -5.06 -5.10
N CYS A 87 8.38 -5.61 -6.16
CA CYS A 87 7.37 -6.65 -6.03
C CYS A 87 7.94 -7.94 -5.42
N ARG A 88 9.18 -8.30 -5.77
CA ARG A 88 9.85 -9.48 -5.20
C ARG A 88 10.15 -9.35 -3.70
N GLN A 89 10.21 -8.13 -3.17
CA GLN A 89 10.33 -7.92 -1.73
C GLN A 89 9.01 -8.14 -0.98
N ILE A 90 7.87 -8.33 -1.65
CA ILE A 90 6.59 -8.58 -1.00
C ILE A 90 6.46 -10.07 -0.70
N ARG A 91 6.68 -10.46 0.56
CA ARG A 91 6.53 -11.84 1.01
C ARG A 91 5.07 -12.23 1.20
N TYR A 92 4.32 -11.44 1.97
CA TYR A 92 2.90 -11.70 2.24
C TYR A 92 2.05 -10.45 2.16
N LEU A 93 0.78 -10.63 1.77
CA LEU A 93 -0.29 -9.65 1.87
C LEU A 93 -1.13 -9.98 3.10
N ARG A 94 -1.38 -9.00 3.98
CA ARG A 94 -2.05 -9.20 5.27
C ARG A 94 -3.50 -8.76 5.30
N ASN A 95 -3.77 -7.50 5.02
CA ASN A 95 -5.14 -7.00 5.08
C ASN A 95 -5.33 -5.98 3.96
N VAL A 96 -6.31 -6.21 3.10
CA VAL A 96 -6.69 -5.29 2.03
C VAL A 96 -7.79 -4.37 2.56
N TRP A 97 -7.63 -3.07 2.37
CA TRP A 97 -8.66 -2.10 2.74
C TRP A 97 -9.04 -1.21 1.57
N HIS A 98 -10.23 -0.61 1.67
CA HIS A 98 -10.76 0.23 0.63
C HIS A 98 -11.79 1.24 1.19
N GLY A 99 -11.56 2.53 0.97
CA GLY A 99 -12.40 3.63 1.46
C GLY A 99 -11.74 4.98 1.24
N GLY A 100 -11.20 5.55 2.32
CA GLY A 100 -10.39 6.76 2.35
C GLY A 100 -9.18 6.76 1.40
N SER A 101 -8.48 5.64 1.43
CA SER A 101 -7.45 5.17 0.51
C SER A 101 -7.78 3.72 0.16
N ALA A 102 -6.96 3.05 -0.64
CA ALA A 102 -6.98 1.60 -0.70
C ALA A 102 -5.59 1.04 -0.76
N GLY A 103 -5.37 -0.08 -0.09
CA GLY A 103 -4.06 -0.65 0.03
C GLY A 103 -4.10 -2.00 0.68
N PHE A 104 -2.91 -2.50 0.99
CA PHE A 104 -2.77 -3.67 1.81
C PHE A 104 -1.61 -3.56 2.80
N LYS A 105 -1.81 -4.17 3.96
CA LYS A 105 -0.73 -4.42 4.92
C LYS A 105 0.16 -5.51 4.34
N VAL A 106 1.46 -5.39 4.53
CA VAL A 106 2.43 -6.23 3.83
C VAL A 106 3.46 -6.80 4.80
N VAL A 107 4.04 -7.93 4.43
CA VAL A 107 5.28 -8.45 5.04
C VAL A 107 6.35 -8.38 3.97
N TYR A 108 7.40 -7.62 4.22
CA TYR A 108 8.56 -7.60 3.34
C TYR A 108 9.47 -8.81 3.60
N ALA A 109 10.01 -9.40 2.54
CA ALA A 109 11.00 -10.47 2.61
C ALA A 109 12.29 -9.96 3.26
N GLU A 110 12.85 -8.88 2.70
CA GLU A 110 13.99 -8.16 3.26
C GLU A 110 13.69 -6.65 3.31
N PRO A 111 13.23 -6.13 4.46
CA PRO A 111 12.88 -4.72 4.59
C PRO A 111 14.04 -3.77 4.27
N ALA A 112 15.28 -4.13 4.60
CA ALA A 112 16.45 -3.33 4.26
C ALA A 112 16.63 -3.21 2.73
N ALA A 113 16.57 -4.34 2.01
CA ALA A 113 16.61 -4.35 0.55
C ALA A 113 15.46 -3.56 -0.08
N MET A 114 14.25 -3.64 0.50
CA MET A 114 13.12 -2.82 0.06
C MET A 114 13.43 -1.32 0.16
N ARG A 115 14.03 -0.85 1.25
CA ARG A 115 14.44 0.57 1.39
C ARG A 115 15.47 0.97 0.34
N GLU A 116 16.50 0.14 0.14
CA GLU A 116 17.56 0.41 -0.85
C GLU A 116 17.00 0.51 -2.27
N LEU A 117 16.10 -0.41 -2.63
CA LEU A 117 15.41 -0.37 -3.91
C LEU A 117 14.57 0.91 -4.04
N LEU A 118 13.75 1.25 -3.04
CA LEU A 118 12.91 2.45 -3.05
C LEU A 118 13.73 3.74 -3.15
N ASP A 119 14.88 3.81 -2.48
CA ASP A 119 15.82 4.93 -2.61
C ASP A 119 16.45 5.02 -4.00
N GLY A 120 16.69 3.87 -4.63
CA GLY A 120 17.14 3.77 -6.02
C GLY A 120 16.12 4.25 -7.06
N GLN A 121 14.82 4.23 -6.74
CA GLN A 121 13.73 4.56 -7.69
C GLN A 121 13.51 6.07 -7.93
N LEU A 122 14.42 6.94 -7.49
CA LEU A 122 14.37 8.39 -7.78
C LEU A 122 14.54 8.73 -9.28
N ALA A 123 15.01 7.78 -10.10
CA ALA A 123 15.29 7.95 -11.52
C ALA A 123 14.41 7.09 -12.45
N GLY A 124 13.26 6.61 -11.98
CA GLY A 124 12.43 5.60 -12.66
C GLY A 124 12.31 5.74 -14.19
N ALA A 125 12.44 4.62 -14.90
CA ALA A 125 12.64 4.56 -16.35
C ALA A 125 11.42 5.02 -17.19
N GLY A 126 10.23 5.09 -16.59
CA GLY A 126 8.97 5.51 -17.24
C GLY A 126 8.48 6.91 -16.86
N GLY A 127 9.30 7.73 -16.19
CA GLY A 127 8.94 9.07 -15.72
C GLY A 127 8.07 9.10 -14.44
N ARG A 128 7.57 7.94 -13.98
CA ARG A 128 7.14 7.72 -12.60
C ARG A 128 8.37 7.37 -11.76
N ARG A 129 8.50 7.99 -10.60
CA ARG A 129 9.62 7.80 -9.68
C ARG A 129 9.10 7.73 -8.26
N MET A 130 9.88 7.14 -7.36
CA MET A 130 9.61 7.22 -5.93
C MET A 130 10.56 8.25 -5.31
N ALA A 131 10.06 8.99 -4.32
CA ALA A 131 10.91 9.82 -3.48
C ALA A 131 10.53 9.60 -2.02
N ARG A 132 11.53 9.66 -1.14
CA ARG A 132 11.30 9.66 0.31
C ARG A 132 10.32 10.75 0.69
N ASP A 133 9.44 10.44 1.62
CA ASP A 133 8.48 11.41 2.11
C ASP A 133 9.13 12.46 3.02
N THR A 134 8.36 13.53 3.28
CA THR A 134 8.60 14.44 4.39
C THR A 134 8.05 13.85 5.69
N ILE A 135 8.36 14.47 6.83
CA ILE A 135 7.71 14.13 8.10
C ILE A 135 6.18 14.15 7.97
N LEU A 136 5.60 15.08 7.21
CA LEU A 136 4.14 15.22 7.09
C LEU A 136 3.48 13.95 6.55
N GLY A 137 3.99 13.38 5.45
CA GLY A 137 3.43 12.14 4.93
C GLY A 137 3.79 10.92 5.78
N GLY A 138 4.91 10.95 6.51
CA GLY A 138 5.22 9.92 7.50
C GLY A 138 4.32 9.96 8.75
N ILE A 139 3.80 11.13 9.14
CA ILE A 139 2.88 11.26 10.28
C ILE A 139 1.54 10.57 10.02
N GLU A 140 1.10 10.48 8.75
CA GLU A 140 -0.12 9.75 8.37
C GLU A 140 -0.10 8.28 8.84
N HIS A 141 1.08 7.74 9.14
CA HIS A 141 1.32 6.32 9.44
C HIS A 141 1.94 6.06 10.82
N GLN A 142 2.11 7.08 11.67
CA GLN A 142 2.67 6.90 13.02
C GLN A 142 1.63 6.43 14.03
N ARG A 143 2.04 5.58 14.99
CA ARG A 143 1.14 5.16 16.07
C ARG A 143 0.89 6.34 17.01
N GLY A 144 -0.37 6.78 17.07
CA GLY A 144 -0.89 7.51 18.23
C GLY A 144 -0.67 9.02 18.33
N ALA A 145 -0.18 9.75 17.32
CA ALA A 145 0.04 11.18 17.51
C ALA A 145 -0.12 12.08 16.28
N LEU A 146 -1.28 12.74 16.20
CA LEU A 146 -1.28 14.18 15.96
C LEU A 146 -1.91 14.98 17.11
N LEU A 147 -2.85 14.40 17.88
CA LEU A 147 -3.47 15.12 19.00
C LEU A 147 -2.50 15.34 20.19
N GLY A 148 -1.47 14.49 20.36
CA GLY A 148 -0.52 14.59 21.48
C GLY A 148 0.84 15.24 21.19
N ALA A 149 1.24 15.42 19.92
CA ALA A 149 2.62 15.80 19.55
C ALA A 149 2.76 17.18 18.88
N LEU A 150 1.64 17.88 18.61
CA LEU A 150 1.63 19.18 17.93
C LEU A 150 2.60 20.23 18.48
N PRO A 151 2.90 20.35 19.79
CA PRO A 151 3.85 21.36 20.27
C PRO A 151 5.33 21.03 19.99
N GLY A 152 5.69 19.73 19.89
CA GLY A 152 7.08 19.29 19.71
C GLY A 152 7.47 19.01 18.25
N SER A 153 6.49 18.66 17.42
CA SER A 153 6.73 18.26 16.03
C SER A 153 6.98 19.43 15.08
N VAL A 154 6.60 20.67 15.42
CA VAL A 154 6.73 21.83 14.51
C VAL A 154 8.20 22.16 14.20
N ALA A 155 9.10 22.07 15.18
CA ALA A 155 10.54 22.29 14.93
C ALA A 155 11.18 21.18 14.08
N LEU A 156 10.73 19.93 14.24
CA LEU A 156 11.15 18.78 13.42
C LEU A 156 10.59 18.87 12.00
N LEU A 157 9.32 19.28 11.87
CA LEU A 157 8.63 19.57 10.61
C LEU A 157 9.34 20.67 9.82
N LEU A 158 9.79 21.73 10.49
CA LEU A 158 10.51 22.85 9.88
C LEU A 158 11.96 22.51 9.51
N ARG A 159 12.57 21.50 10.14
CA ARG A 159 13.95 21.05 9.88
C ARG A 159 14.06 19.85 8.93
N GLY A 160 12.94 19.35 8.42
CA GLY A 160 12.94 18.23 7.48
C GLY A 160 13.45 16.92 8.08
N GLY A 161 13.14 16.66 9.36
CA GLY A 161 13.55 15.41 10.00
C GLY A 161 12.87 14.16 9.42
N GLU A 162 13.04 13.02 10.08
CA GLU A 162 12.52 11.74 9.61
C GLU A 162 11.36 11.23 10.47
N PRO A 163 10.43 10.43 9.90
CA PRO A 163 9.41 9.79 10.69
C PRO A 163 10.04 8.77 11.67
N LEU A 164 9.42 8.62 12.85
CA LEU A 164 10.00 7.87 13.97
C LEU A 164 9.85 6.35 13.80
N ASP A 165 8.70 5.91 13.29
CA ASP A 165 8.31 4.49 13.33
C ASP A 165 8.50 3.76 11.99
N ALA A 166 8.32 4.47 10.87
CA ALA A 166 8.45 3.92 9.52
C ALA A 166 9.22 4.88 8.61
N ASP A 167 9.98 4.34 7.66
CA ASP A 167 10.36 5.11 6.49
C ASP A 167 9.24 5.05 5.46
N THR A 168 8.98 6.16 4.78
CA THR A 168 7.91 6.23 3.79
C THR A 168 8.39 6.85 2.49
N TRP A 169 7.83 6.36 1.38
CA TRP A 169 8.09 6.82 0.03
C TRP A 169 6.78 6.99 -0.71
N ARG A 170 6.72 8.02 -1.56
CA ARG A 170 5.54 8.26 -2.39
C ARG A 170 5.94 8.40 -3.85
N GLU A 171 5.05 7.95 -4.71
CA GLU A 171 5.17 8.12 -6.15
C GLU A 171 5.07 9.61 -6.49
N VAL A 172 6.07 10.08 -7.23
CA VAL A 172 6.11 11.42 -7.79
C VAL A 172 5.75 11.33 -9.25
N HIS A 173 4.49 11.64 -9.55
CA HIS A 173 3.98 11.76 -10.91
C HIS A 173 3.34 13.13 -11.12
N ARG A 174 2.04 13.18 -11.40
CA ARG A 174 1.26 14.42 -11.57
C ARG A 174 0.51 14.75 -10.28
N PRO A 175 0.48 16.01 -9.83
CA PRO A 175 -0.27 16.40 -8.65
C PRO A 175 -1.75 16.06 -8.77
N GLY A 176 -2.37 15.60 -7.68
CA GLY A 176 -3.81 15.30 -7.65
C GLY A 176 -4.24 14.05 -8.45
N HIS A 177 -3.30 13.35 -9.08
CA HIS A 177 -3.55 12.01 -9.60
C HIS A 177 -3.36 10.98 -8.50
N GLU A 178 -3.91 9.79 -8.73
CA GLU A 178 -3.63 8.65 -7.88
C GLU A 178 -2.11 8.36 -7.86
N ALA A 179 -1.59 7.99 -6.70
CA ALA A 179 -0.18 7.68 -6.47
C ALA A 179 -0.04 6.51 -5.50
N VAL A 180 1.04 5.73 -5.62
CA VAL A 180 1.38 4.73 -4.61
C VAL A 180 2.21 5.35 -3.47
N HIS A 181 1.92 4.95 -2.25
CA HIS A 181 2.63 5.26 -1.03
C HIS A 181 3.07 3.94 -0.39
N VAL A 182 4.34 3.85 -0.04
CA VAL A 182 4.99 2.66 0.51
C VAL A 182 5.57 3.00 1.87
N CYS A 183 5.26 2.17 2.87
CA CYS A 183 5.70 2.30 4.25
C CYS A 183 6.52 1.07 4.67
N VAL A 184 7.66 1.29 5.33
CA VAL A 184 8.55 0.24 5.84
C VAL A 184 8.96 0.53 7.29
N GLY A 185 8.48 -0.28 8.23
CA GLY A 185 8.71 -0.15 9.68
C GLY A 185 10.18 -0.26 10.07
N LYS A 186 10.66 0.67 10.91
CA LYS A 186 12.08 0.83 11.30
C LYS A 186 12.58 -0.14 12.35
N ARG A 187 11.72 -0.60 13.26
CA ARG A 187 12.14 -1.31 14.49
C ARG A 187 11.61 -2.74 14.52
N GLU A 188 12.38 -3.62 15.15
CA GLU A 188 11.97 -4.99 15.45
C GLU A 188 11.56 -5.13 16.93
N PRO A 189 10.55 -5.95 17.27
CA PRO A 189 9.65 -6.63 16.33
C PRO A 189 8.78 -5.62 15.57
N ARG A 190 8.70 -5.77 14.24
CA ARG A 190 7.89 -4.88 13.40
C ARG A 190 6.41 -5.03 13.72
N LEU A 191 5.78 -3.88 13.91
CA LEU A 191 4.35 -3.78 14.13
C LEU A 191 3.63 -3.88 12.78
N PRO A 192 2.69 -4.83 12.60
CA PRO A 192 2.03 -5.08 11.30
C PRO A 192 1.39 -3.86 10.65
N GLU A 193 0.96 -2.88 11.45
CA GLU A 193 0.33 -1.66 11.00
C GLU A 193 1.29 -0.67 10.33
N LEU A 194 2.61 -0.82 10.48
CA LEU A 194 3.61 0.11 9.93
C LEU A 194 4.10 -0.29 8.52
N ASP A 195 3.92 -1.56 8.15
CA ASP A 195 4.30 -2.07 6.83
C ASP A 195 3.06 -2.11 5.93
N ASP A 196 3.01 -1.20 4.96
CA ASP A 196 1.91 -1.18 4.01
C ASP A 196 2.26 -0.52 2.67
N ILE A 197 1.41 -0.82 1.69
CA ILE A 197 1.45 -0.21 0.38
C ILE A 197 0.01 0.20 0.04
N HIS A 198 -0.18 1.46 -0.35
CA HIS A 198 -1.50 1.97 -0.63
C HIS A 198 -1.53 3.05 -1.70
N LEU A 199 -2.72 3.25 -2.24
CA LEU A 199 -3.06 4.26 -3.21
C LEU A 199 -3.62 5.46 -2.48
N ASP A 200 -3.00 6.61 -2.73
CA ASP A 200 -3.62 7.90 -2.53
C ASP A 200 -4.54 8.17 -3.70
N TRP A 201 -5.82 8.49 -3.46
CA TRP A 201 -6.72 8.87 -4.56
C TRP A 201 -6.27 10.15 -5.26
N LYS A 202 -5.67 11.07 -4.49
CA LYS A 202 -5.15 12.33 -4.96
C LYS A 202 -3.85 12.63 -4.22
N SER A 203 -2.74 12.49 -4.92
CA SER A 203 -1.42 12.74 -4.35
C SER A 203 -1.23 14.22 -4.00
N PRO A 204 -0.74 14.54 -2.79
CA PRO A 204 -0.38 15.89 -2.38
C PRO A 204 1.00 16.34 -2.91
N VAL A 205 1.72 15.45 -3.58
CA VAL A 205 3.08 15.69 -4.07
C VAL A 205 3.05 16.56 -5.31
N VAL A 206 3.77 17.69 -5.25
CA VAL A 206 3.93 18.67 -6.33
C VAL A 206 5.33 18.66 -6.95
N GLY A 207 6.17 17.71 -6.56
CA GLY A 207 7.51 17.50 -7.10
C GLY A 207 8.48 16.90 -6.09
N VAL A 208 9.77 17.06 -6.37
CA VAL A 208 10.87 16.67 -5.48
C VAL A 208 11.63 17.93 -5.08
N ASN A 209 12.03 18.04 -3.82
CA ASN A 209 13.00 19.03 -3.39
C ASN A 209 14.40 18.57 -3.83
N GLU A 210 15.08 19.35 -4.67
CA GLU A 210 16.38 18.94 -5.24
C GLU A 210 17.48 18.78 -4.19
N ALA A 211 17.49 19.63 -3.15
CA ALA A 211 18.50 19.60 -2.11
C ALA A 211 18.37 18.37 -1.19
N SER A 212 17.13 18.01 -0.81
CA SER A 212 16.89 16.88 0.11
C SER A 212 16.52 15.58 -0.60
N ARG A 213 16.24 15.63 -1.90
CA ARG A 213 15.71 14.52 -2.72
C ARG A 213 14.42 13.89 -2.18
N ARG A 214 13.66 14.65 -1.38
CA ARG A 214 12.37 14.24 -0.79
C ARG A 214 11.18 14.81 -1.56
N CYS A 215 10.01 14.23 -1.34
CA CYS A 215 8.74 14.75 -1.83
C CYS A 215 8.56 16.23 -1.42
N ARG A 216 8.07 17.05 -2.35
CA ARG A 216 7.64 18.43 -2.09
C ARG A 216 6.12 18.47 -2.09
N TYR A 217 5.55 19.00 -1.01
CA TYR A 217 4.11 19.08 -0.80
C TYR A 217 3.58 20.48 -1.07
N GLY A 218 2.36 20.59 -1.60
CA GLY A 218 1.62 21.85 -1.58
C GLY A 218 0.86 21.99 -0.25
N LEU A 219 1.11 23.03 0.55
CA LEU A 219 0.58 23.15 1.91
C LEU A 219 -0.95 22.99 2.01
N LEU A 220 -1.71 23.69 1.15
CA LEU A 220 -3.17 23.58 1.07
C LEU A 220 -3.62 22.20 0.55
N ILE A 221 -2.81 21.58 -0.30
CA ILE A 221 -3.10 20.27 -0.89
C ILE A 221 -2.94 19.17 0.18
N SER A 222 -1.99 19.29 1.10
CA SER A 222 -1.80 18.33 2.20
C SER A 222 -3.00 18.26 3.14
N VAL A 223 -3.57 19.41 3.52
CA VAL A 223 -4.76 19.45 4.38
C VAL A 223 -5.96 18.83 3.67
N VAL A 224 -6.15 19.16 2.40
CA VAL A 224 -7.21 18.59 1.56
C VAL A 224 -7.02 17.08 1.38
N HIS A 225 -5.79 16.61 1.17
CA HIS A 225 -5.46 15.19 1.07
C HIS A 225 -5.81 14.44 2.35
N TRP A 226 -5.45 14.97 3.52
CA TRP A 226 -5.83 14.37 4.81
C TRP A 226 -7.35 14.26 4.96
N THR A 227 -8.10 15.31 4.62
CA THR A 227 -9.56 15.29 4.62
C THR A 227 -10.11 14.25 3.62
N GLN A 228 -9.54 14.17 2.42
CA GLN A 228 -9.93 13.18 1.41
C GLN A 228 -9.70 11.74 1.89
N ALA A 229 -8.52 11.47 2.46
CA ALA A 229 -8.19 10.18 3.05
C ALA A 229 -9.09 9.84 4.25
N ARG A 230 -9.48 10.84 5.06
CA ARG A 230 -10.35 10.61 6.22
C ARG A 230 -11.79 10.27 5.84
N PHE A 231 -12.32 10.88 4.77
CA PHE A 231 -13.73 10.82 4.39
C PHE A 231 -14.00 10.07 3.06
N GLY A 232 -12.98 9.56 2.37
CA GLY A 232 -13.15 8.84 1.10
C GLY A 232 -13.49 9.74 -0.10
N LEU A 233 -13.16 11.02 -0.04
CA LEU A 233 -13.48 11.97 -1.12
C LEU A 233 -12.55 11.76 -2.33
N GLY A 234 -13.13 11.59 -3.52
CA GLY A 234 -12.37 11.35 -4.75
C GLY A 234 -12.00 9.88 -5.01
N LYS A 235 -12.51 8.97 -4.16
CA LYS A 235 -12.42 7.53 -4.36
C LYS A 235 -12.98 7.14 -5.75
N PRO A 236 -12.22 6.43 -6.60
CA PRO A 236 -12.75 5.97 -7.88
C PRO A 236 -13.83 4.93 -7.66
N VAL A 237 -14.78 4.84 -8.59
CA VAL A 237 -15.62 3.64 -8.70
C VAL A 237 -14.69 2.52 -9.15
N PHE A 238 -14.55 1.48 -8.33
CA PHE A 238 -13.89 0.24 -8.75
C PHE A 238 -14.95 -0.55 -9.53
N PRO A 239 -14.94 -0.54 -10.88
CA PRO A 239 -15.88 -1.39 -11.60
C PRO A 239 -15.61 -2.83 -11.20
N LEU A 240 -16.69 -3.55 -10.89
CA LEU A 240 -16.69 -5.00 -10.91
C LEU A 240 -16.41 -5.38 -12.36
N GLN A 241 -15.22 -5.91 -12.64
CA GLN A 241 -14.90 -6.54 -13.91
C GLN A 241 -15.15 -8.03 -13.78
#